data_AF-A0A813L4R5-F1
#
_entry.id   AF-A0A813L4R5-F1
#
_cell.length_a   1.000
_cell.length_b   1.000
_cell.length_c   1.000
_cell.angle_alpha   90.00
_cell.angle_beta   90.00
_cell.angle_gamma   90.00
#
_symmetry.space_group_name_H-M   'P 1'
#
loop_
_entity.id
_entity.type
_entity.pdbx_description
1 polymer ?
#
loop_
_entity_poly.entity_id
_entity_poly.type
_entity_poly.pdbx_seq_one_letter_code
_entity_poly.pdbx_strand_id
1 'polypeptide(L)'
;MLVADPVAPASLKQKKQQQKTPGDTAPVQRYFRLTSGLLGSLVSLCVAANSLWLILLLPQATGFWEVCSWIGHASVGIPISIAGCYLEMRGHALSVNARQFAVNRIGATIFYAWLGFYVLGSSSEEDQWTMALRVTGCLAWVVSLSDLLISCSALRAAVSVPRKKSQAAEHVTGKGGTGKGGTDIEQGSTPSSASSSASSSASSASSATQSKKPEMEAPQGGWNTTA
;
A
#
# COMPACT_ATOMS: atom_id res chain seq x y z
N MET A 1 7.58 43.42 -59.41
CA MET A 1 8.46 42.28 -59.07
C MET A 1 8.76 42.37 -57.58
N LEU A 2 8.06 41.58 -56.77
CA LEU A 2 8.21 41.53 -55.30
C LEU A 2 9.10 40.33 -54.98
N VAL A 3 10.32 40.60 -54.52
CA VAL A 3 11.29 39.60 -54.07
C VAL A 3 10.95 39.25 -52.63
N ALA A 4 10.60 37.99 -52.38
CA ALA A 4 10.34 37.46 -51.04
C ALA A 4 11.65 36.95 -50.44
N ASP A 5 12.02 37.45 -49.25
CA ASP A 5 13.18 36.99 -48.50
C ASP A 5 12.91 35.65 -47.79
N PRO A 6 13.86 34.69 -47.80
CA PRO A 6 13.72 33.42 -47.11
C PRO A 6 13.98 33.56 -45.60
N VAL A 7 12.95 33.29 -44.79
CA VAL A 7 13.02 33.16 -43.33
C VAL A 7 13.78 31.87 -42.96
N ALA A 8 14.91 32.02 -42.25
CA ALA A 8 15.74 30.91 -41.81
C ALA A 8 15.17 30.17 -40.58
N PRO A 9 15.18 28.82 -40.54
CA PRO A 9 14.67 28.05 -39.40
C PRO A 9 15.67 27.99 -38.24
N ALA A 10 15.47 28.81 -37.21
CA ALA A 10 16.32 28.91 -36.03
C ALA A 10 16.04 27.86 -34.91
N SER A 11 15.52 26.67 -35.22
CA SER A 11 14.91 25.78 -34.22
C SER A 11 15.59 24.42 -33.95
N LEU A 12 16.76 24.11 -34.55
CA LEU A 12 17.37 22.78 -34.39
C LEU A 12 18.42 22.63 -33.26
N LYS A 13 18.89 23.71 -32.63
CA LYS A 13 19.99 23.63 -31.65
C LYS A 13 19.58 23.32 -30.20
N GLN A 14 18.30 23.42 -29.82
CA GLN A 14 17.88 23.14 -28.44
C GLN A 14 17.61 21.66 -28.11
N LYS A 15 17.58 20.75 -29.10
CA LYS A 15 17.28 19.33 -28.85
C LYS A 15 18.44 18.51 -28.30
N LYS A 16 19.68 19.04 -28.27
CA LYS A 16 20.88 18.25 -27.94
C LYS A 16 21.37 18.38 -26.48
N GLN A 17 20.79 19.25 -25.66
CA GLN A 17 21.28 19.50 -24.28
C GLN A 17 20.41 18.93 -23.14
N GLN A 18 19.27 18.29 -23.40
CA GLN A 18 18.44 17.68 -22.34
C GLN A 18 18.49 16.15 -22.30
N GLN A 19 19.59 15.56 -22.76
CA GLN A 19 19.85 14.13 -22.60
C GLN A 19 21.14 13.91 -21.80
N LYS A 20 21.29 14.65 -20.69
CA LYS A 20 22.24 14.25 -19.64
C LYS A 20 21.60 13.05 -18.94
N THR A 21 21.97 11.88 -19.43
CA THR A 21 21.50 10.58 -18.96
C THR A 21 21.70 10.46 -17.45
N PRO A 22 20.63 10.27 -16.64
CA PRO A 22 20.76 9.90 -15.24
C PRO A 22 21.30 8.46 -15.16
N GLY A 23 22.63 8.32 -15.27
CA GLY A 23 23.30 7.06 -15.57
C GLY A 23 23.48 6.10 -14.39
N ASP A 24 23.65 6.59 -13.16
CA ASP A 24 24.24 5.74 -12.10
C ASP A 24 23.30 5.33 -10.95
N THR A 25 22.09 5.87 -10.84
CA THR A 25 21.15 5.50 -9.76
C THR A 25 20.14 4.42 -10.16
N ALA A 26 20.08 4.04 -11.43
CA ALA A 26 19.18 3.02 -11.95
C ALA A 26 19.36 1.60 -11.34
N PRO A 27 20.58 1.09 -11.05
CA PRO A 27 20.73 -0.27 -10.54
C PRO A 27 20.27 -0.41 -9.09
N VAL A 28 20.54 0.60 -8.25
CA VAL A 28 20.18 0.59 -6.82
C VAL A 28 18.66 0.53 -6.65
N GLN A 29 17.91 1.34 -7.40
CA GLN A 29 16.45 1.35 -7.31
C GLN A 29 15.82 0.02 -7.77
N ARG A 30 16.42 -0.65 -8.77
CA ARG A 30 15.94 -1.97 -9.21
C ARG A 30 16.15 -3.02 -8.13
N TYR A 31 17.33 -3.02 -7.49
CA TYR A 31 17.64 -3.97 -6.43
C TYR A 31 16.67 -3.81 -5.25
N PHE A 32 16.45 -2.59 -4.78
CA PHE A 32 15.51 -2.33 -3.68
C PHE A 32 14.08 -2.80 -3.98
N ARG A 33 13.60 -2.62 -5.21
CA ARG A 33 12.27 -3.10 -5.61
C ARG A 33 12.17 -4.63 -5.62
N LEU A 34 13.25 -5.30 -6.04
CA LEU A 34 13.31 -6.76 -6.04
C LEU A 34 13.37 -7.31 -4.62
N THR A 35 14.20 -6.71 -3.76
CA THR A 35 14.32 -7.15 -2.36
C THR A 35 13.04 -6.94 -1.59
N SER A 36 12.34 -5.81 -1.77
CA SER A 36 11.06 -5.57 -1.09
C SER A 36 10.00 -6.59 -1.51
N GLY A 37 9.93 -6.92 -2.81
CA GLY A 37 8.96 -7.88 -3.30
C GLY A 37 9.24 -9.31 -2.88
N LEU A 38 10.52 -9.71 -2.84
CA LEU A 38 10.94 -10.99 -2.29
C LEU A 38 10.60 -11.10 -0.80
N LEU A 39 10.83 -10.03 -0.03
CA LEU A 39 10.50 -10.00 1.39
C LEU A 39 8.98 -10.10 1.63
N GLY A 40 8.17 -9.34 0.88
CA GLY A 40 6.71 -9.42 0.94
C GLY A 40 6.18 -10.81 0.59
N SER A 41 6.70 -11.41 -0.49
CA SER A 41 6.38 -12.78 -0.88
C SER A 41 6.77 -13.80 0.19
N LEU A 42 7.93 -13.63 0.83
CA LEU A 42 8.40 -14.51 1.90
C LEU A 42 7.48 -14.42 3.13
N VAL A 43 7.10 -13.20 3.54
CA VAL A 43 6.17 -12.99 4.65
C VAL A 43 4.82 -13.64 4.34
N SER A 44 4.29 -13.47 3.12
CA SER A 44 3.05 -14.13 2.69
C SER A 44 3.16 -15.66 2.75
N LEU A 45 4.26 -16.24 2.27
CA LEU A 45 4.50 -17.68 2.33
C LEU A 45 4.57 -18.17 3.78
N CYS A 46 5.23 -17.44 4.68
CA CYS A 46 5.28 -17.76 6.09
C CYS A 46 3.89 -17.72 6.75
N VAL A 47 3.06 -16.71 6.44
CA VAL A 47 1.68 -16.63 6.96
C VAL A 47 0.83 -17.78 6.44
N ALA A 48 0.96 -18.13 5.17
CA ALA A 48 0.26 -19.27 4.58
C ALA A 48 0.72 -20.60 5.20
N ALA A 49 2.03 -20.78 5.38
CA ALA A 49 2.61 -21.96 6.03
C ALA A 49 2.15 -22.10 7.48
N ASN A 50 2.16 -21.01 8.26
CA ASN A 50 1.62 -21.00 9.62
C ASN A 50 0.13 -21.35 9.62
N SER A 51 -0.66 -20.77 8.72
CA SER A 51 -2.09 -21.04 8.60
C SER A 51 -2.36 -22.52 8.25
N LEU A 52 -1.61 -23.08 7.31
CA LEU A 52 -1.72 -24.48 6.93
C LEU A 52 -1.28 -25.42 8.07
N TRP A 53 -0.20 -25.06 8.77
CA TRP A 53 0.29 -25.80 9.91
C TRP A 53 -0.74 -25.85 11.04
N LEU A 54 -1.37 -24.70 11.38
CA LEU A 54 -2.44 -24.61 12.37
C LEU A 54 -3.63 -25.52 11.99
N ILE A 55 -3.98 -25.60 10.69
CA ILE A 55 -5.04 -26.50 10.18
C ILE A 55 -4.62 -27.98 10.29
N LEU A 56 -3.34 -28.31 10.06
CA LEU A 56 -2.85 -29.68 10.11
C LEU A 56 -2.70 -30.20 11.55
N LEU A 57 -2.40 -29.32 12.52
CA LEU A 57 -2.30 -29.65 13.95
C LEU A 57 -3.65 -29.52 14.69
N LEU A 58 -4.77 -29.57 13.98
CA LEU A 58 -6.10 -29.57 14.58
C LEU A 58 -6.57 -30.86 15.31
N PRO A 59 -5.86 -32.02 15.40
CA PRO A 59 -6.52 -33.26 15.81
C PRO A 59 -6.82 -33.40 17.31
N GLN A 60 -6.72 -32.33 18.12
CA GLN A 60 -6.94 -32.39 19.57
C GLN A 60 -7.87 -31.31 20.14
N ALA A 61 -8.49 -30.46 19.31
CA ALA A 61 -9.43 -29.46 19.83
C ALA A 61 -10.72 -30.14 20.33
N THR A 62 -10.88 -30.25 21.64
CA THR A 62 -12.02 -30.96 22.27
C THR A 62 -13.32 -30.14 22.29
N GLY A 63 -13.26 -28.84 21.96
CA GLY A 63 -14.40 -27.93 22.01
C GLY A 63 -14.74 -27.26 20.66
N PHE A 64 -16.03 -27.14 20.38
CA PHE A 64 -16.54 -26.40 19.20
C PHE A 64 -16.04 -24.95 19.15
N TRP A 65 -16.01 -24.26 20.31
CA TRP A 65 -15.57 -22.87 20.41
C TRP A 65 -14.11 -22.68 20.04
N GLU A 66 -13.27 -23.63 20.43
CA GLU A 66 -11.86 -23.64 20.08
C GLU A 66 -11.72 -23.82 18.58
N VAL A 67 -12.32 -24.86 18.00
CA VAL A 67 -12.33 -25.09 16.54
C VAL A 67 -12.82 -23.86 15.78
N CYS A 68 -13.87 -23.19 16.25
CA CYS A 68 -14.39 -21.95 15.65
C CYS A 68 -13.36 -20.81 15.69
N SER A 69 -12.67 -20.62 16.81
CA SER A 69 -11.59 -19.63 16.94
C SER A 69 -10.42 -19.93 16.00
N TRP A 70 -10.02 -21.20 15.90
CA TRP A 70 -8.96 -21.66 15.01
C TRP A 70 -9.31 -21.47 13.53
N ILE A 71 -10.54 -21.82 13.14
CA ILE A 71 -11.07 -21.55 11.80
C ILE A 71 -11.10 -20.04 11.54
N GLY A 72 -11.47 -19.23 12.54
CA GLY A 72 -11.41 -17.77 12.45
C GLY A 72 -10.01 -17.28 12.06
N HIS A 73 -8.98 -17.72 12.78
CA HIS A 73 -7.59 -17.34 12.49
C HIS A 73 -7.13 -17.83 11.11
N ALA A 74 -7.41 -19.08 10.74
CA ALA A 74 -7.06 -19.64 9.44
C ALA A 74 -7.78 -18.94 8.27
N SER A 75 -9.08 -18.66 8.45
CA SER A 75 -9.92 -18.01 7.44
C SER A 75 -9.47 -16.59 7.11
N VAL A 76 -8.80 -15.91 8.04
CA VAL A 76 -8.22 -14.58 7.84
C VAL A 76 -6.82 -14.68 7.23
N GLY A 77 -6.01 -15.67 7.63
CA GLY A 77 -4.65 -15.86 7.12
C GLY A 77 -4.57 -16.17 5.61
N ILE A 78 -5.48 -17.00 5.09
CA ILE A 78 -5.53 -17.37 3.66
C ILE A 78 -5.77 -16.16 2.73
N PRO A 79 -6.85 -15.37 2.88
CA PRO A 79 -7.11 -14.23 2.01
C PRO A 79 -6.05 -13.15 2.16
N ILE A 80 -5.47 -12.97 3.35
CA ILE A 80 -4.33 -12.07 3.56
C ILE A 80 -3.12 -12.52 2.73
N SER A 81 -2.79 -13.81 2.74
CA SER A 81 -1.66 -14.34 1.97
C SER A 81 -1.88 -14.18 0.47
N ILE A 82 -3.11 -14.45 -0.01
CA ILE A 82 -3.48 -14.24 -1.40
C ILE A 82 -3.40 -12.75 -1.77
N ALA A 83 -3.90 -11.85 -0.91
CA ALA A 83 -3.84 -10.42 -1.12
C ALA A 83 -2.40 -9.90 -1.16
N GLY A 84 -1.53 -10.37 -0.26
CA GLY A 84 -0.10 -10.06 -0.27
C GLY A 84 0.57 -10.47 -1.57
N CYS A 85 0.36 -11.72 -2.00
CA CYS A 85 0.88 -12.21 -3.28
C CYS A 85 0.34 -11.40 -4.47
N TYR A 86 -0.95 -11.02 -4.45
CA TYR A 86 -1.57 -10.21 -5.49
C TYR A 86 -0.96 -8.81 -5.59
N LEU A 87 -0.72 -8.15 -4.45
CA LEU A 87 -0.12 -6.82 -4.39
C LEU A 87 1.30 -6.84 -4.96
N GLU A 88 2.08 -7.89 -4.69
CA GLU A 88 3.42 -8.05 -5.26
C GLU A 88 3.37 -8.28 -6.77
N MET A 89 2.50 -9.17 -7.25
CA MET A 89 2.32 -9.40 -8.70
C MET A 89 1.92 -8.12 -9.43
N ARG A 90 1.02 -7.32 -8.85
CA ARG A 90 0.64 -6.02 -9.42
C ARG A 90 1.77 -4.99 -9.36
N GLY A 91 2.61 -5.05 -8.34
CA GLY A 91 3.78 -4.18 -8.19
C GLY A 91 4.77 -4.31 -9.36
N HIS A 92 4.89 -5.50 -9.96
CA HIS A 92 5.72 -5.74 -11.13
C HIS A 92 5.07 -5.31 -12.45
N ALA A 93 3.74 -5.43 -12.57
CA ALA A 93 3.03 -5.13 -13.81
C ALA A 93 2.79 -3.62 -14.06
N LEU A 94 2.71 -2.81 -13.00
CA LEU A 94 2.36 -1.38 -13.08
C LEU A 94 3.60 -0.48 -13.30
N SER A 95 4.30 -0.64 -14.42
CA SER A 95 5.39 0.29 -14.79
C SER A 95 4.89 1.56 -15.49
N VAL A 96 3.65 1.54 -16.00
CA VAL A 96 3.15 2.54 -16.97
C VAL A 96 2.55 3.80 -16.31
N ASN A 97 2.06 3.71 -15.08
CA ASN A 97 1.38 4.83 -14.39
C ASN A 97 1.94 5.08 -12.99
N ALA A 98 2.75 6.14 -12.84
CA ALA A 98 3.37 6.51 -11.57
C ALA A 98 2.36 6.74 -10.42
N ARG A 99 1.17 7.30 -10.73
CA ARG A 99 0.11 7.53 -9.74
C ARG A 99 -0.50 6.22 -9.22
N GLN A 100 -0.80 5.28 -10.11
CA GLN A 100 -1.33 3.97 -9.72
C GLN A 100 -0.31 3.17 -8.93
N PHE A 101 0.97 3.26 -9.29
CA PHE A 101 2.06 2.66 -8.55
C PHE A 101 2.16 3.20 -7.12
N ALA A 102 2.08 4.52 -6.92
CA ALA A 102 2.12 5.14 -5.60
C ALA A 102 0.94 4.70 -4.71
N VAL A 103 -0.27 4.67 -5.26
CA VAL A 103 -1.47 4.22 -4.52
C VAL A 103 -1.35 2.73 -4.12
N ASN A 104 -0.86 1.88 -5.02
CA ASN A 104 -0.65 0.46 -4.73
C ASN A 104 0.39 0.26 -3.61
N ARG A 105 1.47 1.04 -3.61
CA ARG A 105 2.51 0.99 -2.58
C ARG A 105 2.00 1.47 -1.22
N ILE A 106 1.26 2.58 -1.17
CA ILE A 106 0.65 3.06 0.08
C ILE A 106 -0.34 2.02 0.62
N GLY A 107 -1.15 1.42 -0.26
CA GLY A 107 -2.05 0.33 0.12
C GLY A 107 -1.29 -0.87 0.73
N ALA A 108 -0.19 -1.29 0.11
CA ALA A 108 0.67 -2.34 0.63
C ALA A 108 1.27 -1.97 2.00
N THR A 109 1.77 -0.74 2.18
CA THR A 109 2.29 -0.26 3.46
C THR A 109 1.26 -0.37 4.58
N ILE A 110 0.02 0.09 4.34
CA ILE A 110 -1.07 0.04 5.33
C ILE A 110 -1.43 -1.42 5.62
N PHE A 111 -1.52 -2.25 4.59
CA PHE A 111 -1.83 -3.67 4.71
C PHE A 111 -0.79 -4.41 5.56
N TYR A 112 0.50 -4.28 5.26
CA TYR A 112 1.57 -4.94 6.02
C TYR A 112 1.71 -4.38 7.44
N ALA A 113 1.47 -3.09 7.66
CA ALA A 113 1.43 -2.52 9.01
C ALA A 113 0.29 -3.15 9.83
N TRP A 114 -0.93 -3.18 9.26
CA TRP A 114 -2.09 -3.80 9.89
C TRP A 114 -1.84 -5.28 10.19
N LEU A 115 -1.25 -6.02 9.24
CA LEU A 115 -0.87 -7.41 9.43
C LEU A 115 0.14 -7.58 10.57
N GLY A 116 1.13 -6.69 10.66
CA GLY A 116 2.10 -6.69 11.75
C GLY A 116 1.43 -6.53 13.12
N PHE A 117 0.50 -5.58 13.25
CA PHE A 117 -0.29 -5.42 14.49
C PHE A 117 -1.14 -6.65 14.79
N TYR A 118 -1.80 -7.22 13.77
CA TYR A 118 -2.63 -8.40 13.92
C TYR A 118 -1.82 -9.60 14.45
N VAL A 119 -0.67 -9.88 13.84
CA VAL A 119 0.20 -11.02 14.21
C VAL A 119 0.84 -10.83 15.59
N LEU A 120 1.25 -9.60 15.95
CA LEU A 120 1.77 -9.33 17.30
C LEU A 120 0.67 -9.41 18.36
N GLY A 121 -0.55 -8.99 18.04
CA GLY A 121 -1.69 -9.02 18.95
C GLY A 121 -2.22 -10.43 19.23
N SER A 122 -1.97 -11.39 18.34
CA SER A 122 -2.43 -12.77 18.49
C SER A 122 -1.48 -13.68 19.27
N SER A 123 -0.30 -13.21 19.69
CA SER A 123 0.64 -14.05 20.44
C SER A 123 0.22 -14.20 21.90
N SER A 124 -0.13 -15.41 22.33
CA SER A 124 -0.25 -15.78 23.75
C SER A 124 1.13 -16.11 24.34
N GLU A 125 1.39 -15.79 25.60
CA GLU A 125 2.72 -16.01 26.21
C GLU A 125 3.10 -17.49 26.36
N GLU A 126 2.14 -18.40 26.30
CA GLU A 126 2.35 -19.83 26.57
C GLU A 126 2.71 -20.66 25.34
N ASP A 127 2.62 -20.10 24.13
CA ASP A 127 2.85 -20.86 22.90
C ASP A 127 4.33 -20.86 22.48
N GLN A 128 4.90 -22.05 22.26
CA GLN A 128 6.24 -22.20 21.66
C GLN A 128 6.36 -21.53 20.28
N TRP A 129 5.23 -21.27 19.63
CA TRP A 129 5.12 -20.63 18.32
C TRP A 129 5.16 -19.09 18.38
N THR A 130 5.12 -18.51 19.58
CA THR A 130 5.14 -17.07 19.79
C THR A 130 6.37 -16.41 19.21
N MET A 131 7.53 -17.08 19.20
CA MET A 131 8.73 -16.55 18.56
C MET A 131 8.56 -16.41 17.05
N ALA A 132 7.97 -17.41 16.38
CA ALA A 132 7.75 -17.38 14.93
C ALA A 132 6.75 -16.29 14.53
N LEU A 133 5.67 -16.12 15.30
CA LEU A 133 4.69 -15.05 15.11
C LEU A 133 5.32 -13.68 15.32
N ARG A 134 6.07 -13.48 16.40
CA ARG A 134 6.79 -12.22 16.67
C ARG A 134 7.76 -11.86 15.56
N VAL A 135 8.57 -12.82 15.08
CA VAL A 135 9.48 -12.61 13.96
C VAL A 135 8.72 -12.24 12.68
N THR A 136 7.63 -12.96 12.37
CA THR A 136 6.81 -12.69 11.18
C THR A 136 6.19 -11.29 11.23
N GLY A 137 5.66 -10.89 12.37
CA GLY A 137 5.13 -9.55 12.55
C GLY A 137 6.22 -8.47 12.46
N CYS A 138 7.39 -8.67 13.06
CA CYS A 138 8.54 -7.77 12.89
C CYS A 138 8.95 -7.64 11.41
N LEU A 139 8.97 -8.74 10.65
CA LEU A 139 9.26 -8.71 9.22
C LEU A 139 8.20 -7.90 8.46
N ALA A 140 6.92 -8.07 8.77
CA ALA A 140 5.85 -7.28 8.16
C ALA A 140 6.02 -5.77 8.41
N TRP A 141 6.45 -5.37 9.62
CA TRP A 141 6.81 -3.99 9.94
C TRP A 141 7.98 -3.47 9.11
N VAL A 142 9.05 -4.25 8.97
CA VAL A 142 10.22 -3.89 8.15
C VAL A 142 9.82 -3.70 6.68
N VAL A 143 8.96 -4.58 6.15
CA VAL A 143 8.41 -4.45 4.79
C VAL A 143 7.62 -3.15 4.64
N SER A 144 6.71 -2.87 5.58
CA SER A 144 5.90 -1.64 5.58
C SER A 144 6.76 -0.38 5.59
N LEU A 145 7.76 -0.32 6.48
CA LEU A 145 8.71 0.81 6.55
C LEU A 145 9.50 0.96 5.24
N SER A 146 9.93 -0.16 4.65
CA SER A 146 10.68 -0.16 3.39
C SER A 146 9.85 0.41 2.24
N ASP A 147 8.59 -0.02 2.11
CA ASP A 147 7.66 0.51 1.09
C ASP A 147 7.38 2.00 1.26
N LEU A 148 7.26 2.46 2.52
CA LEU A 148 7.07 3.87 2.83
C LEU A 148 8.30 4.70 2.44
N LEU A 149 9.51 4.24 2.78
CA LEU A 149 10.77 4.91 2.42
C LEU A 149 10.96 4.98 0.89
N ILE A 150 10.61 3.92 0.17
CA ILE A 150 10.63 3.89 -1.30
C ILE A 150 9.63 4.91 -1.86
N SER A 151 8.43 4.99 -1.27
CA SER A 151 7.40 5.96 -1.70
C SER A 151 7.84 7.41 -1.44
N CYS A 152 8.46 7.69 -0.28
CA CYS A 152 8.98 9.01 0.06
C CYS A 152 10.14 9.44 -0.85
N SER A 153 11.07 8.53 -1.17
CA SER A 153 12.20 8.82 -2.06
C SER A 153 11.73 9.10 -3.50
N ALA A 154 10.74 8.35 -3.99
CA ALA A 154 10.13 8.59 -5.30
C ALA A 154 9.44 9.97 -5.37
N LEU A 155 8.76 10.38 -4.29
CA LEU A 155 8.10 11.69 -4.22
C LEU A 155 9.12 12.84 -4.24
N ARG A 156 10.21 12.72 -3.47
CA ARG A 156 11.28 13.74 -3.46
C ARG A 156 11.92 13.91 -4.84
N ALA A 157 12.16 12.80 -5.56
CA ALA A 157 12.68 12.85 -6.92
C ALA A 157 11.72 13.59 -7.87
N ALA A 158 10.41 13.36 -7.77
CA ALA A 158 9.41 14.03 -8.60
C ALA A 158 9.31 15.54 -8.37
N VAL A 159 9.46 16.00 -7.11
CA VAL A 159 9.43 17.43 -6.76
C VAL A 159 10.68 18.17 -7.21
N SER A 160 11.83 17.49 -7.21
CA SER A 160 13.12 18.09 -7.56
C SER A 160 13.28 18.43 -9.04
N VAL A 161 12.41 17.93 -9.92
CA VAL A 161 12.42 18.30 -11.34
C VAL A 161 11.81 19.69 -11.44
N PRO A 162 12.60 20.77 -11.67
CA PRO A 162 12.04 22.09 -11.84
C PRO A 162 11.07 22.01 -13.01
N ARG A 163 9.78 22.21 -12.71
CA ARG A 163 8.71 22.25 -13.70
C ARG A 163 9.09 23.36 -14.66
N LYS A 164 9.74 22.99 -15.77
CA LYS A 164 10.21 23.89 -16.81
C LYS A 164 8.96 24.66 -17.20
N LYS A 165 8.83 25.89 -16.69
CA LYS A 165 7.64 26.73 -16.92
C LYS A 165 7.47 26.70 -18.42
N SER A 166 6.31 26.23 -18.89
CA SER A 166 5.83 26.52 -20.24
C SER A 166 5.69 28.05 -20.34
N GLN A 167 6.82 28.73 -20.48
CA GLN A 167 6.95 30.10 -20.94
C GLN A 167 7.41 29.99 -22.40
N ALA A 168 6.47 29.58 -23.24
CA ALA A 168 6.44 29.67 -24.71
C ALA A 168 5.22 28.83 -25.14
N ALA A 169 4.10 29.35 -25.61
CA ALA A 169 3.79 30.69 -26.08
C ALA A 169 2.29 30.94 -25.89
N GLU A 170 1.96 31.88 -25.02
CA GLU A 170 0.82 32.76 -25.27
C GLU A 170 1.27 33.71 -26.39
N HIS A 171 1.24 33.23 -27.63
CA HIS A 171 1.24 34.13 -28.80
C HIS A 171 -0.22 34.29 -29.22
N VAL A 172 -0.86 35.22 -28.53
CA VAL A 172 -2.05 35.92 -29.00
C VAL A 172 -1.75 36.49 -30.38
N THR A 173 -2.29 35.89 -31.44
CA THR A 173 -2.70 36.65 -32.61
C THR A 173 -3.93 35.98 -33.19
N GLY A 174 -5.08 36.60 -32.96
CA GLY A 174 -6.34 36.17 -33.54
C GLY A 174 -6.39 36.41 -35.05
N LYS A 175 -7.23 35.63 -35.73
CA LYS A 175 -8.14 36.13 -36.76
C LYS A 175 -9.25 35.11 -36.97
N GLY A 176 -10.49 35.60 -36.94
CA GLY A 176 -11.71 34.80 -36.83
C GLY A 176 -12.05 33.92 -38.04
N GLY A 177 -12.95 32.98 -37.77
CA GLY A 177 -13.59 32.13 -38.76
C GLY A 177 -14.92 31.64 -38.21
N THR A 178 -15.99 32.34 -38.57
CA THR A 178 -17.39 31.96 -38.34
C THR A 178 -17.69 30.64 -39.05
N GLY A 179 -17.97 29.58 -38.29
CA GLY A 179 -18.38 28.28 -38.82
C GLY A 179 -19.59 27.75 -38.05
N LYS A 180 -20.76 27.86 -38.68
CA LYS A 180 -22.08 27.49 -38.18
C LYS A 180 -22.37 26.03 -38.57
N GLY A 181 -22.84 25.22 -37.62
CA GLY A 181 -23.34 23.86 -37.81
C GLY A 181 -22.91 22.99 -36.63
N GLY A 182 -23.76 22.50 -35.73
CA GLY A 182 -25.15 22.07 -35.89
C GLY A 182 -25.16 20.55 -35.89
N THR A 183 -25.27 19.92 -34.72
CA THR A 183 -25.91 18.60 -34.53
C THR A 183 -26.08 18.32 -33.05
N ASP A 184 -27.35 18.30 -32.65
CA ASP A 184 -27.88 17.79 -31.41
C ASP A 184 -27.59 16.29 -31.28
N ILE A 185 -26.98 15.83 -30.18
CA ILE A 185 -27.19 14.47 -29.66
C ILE A 185 -27.13 14.50 -28.13
N GLU A 186 -28.34 14.43 -27.59
CA GLU A 186 -28.82 13.55 -26.51
C GLU A 186 -28.17 13.58 -25.11
N GLN A 187 -29.07 13.92 -24.20
CA GLN A 187 -28.97 14.14 -22.78
C GLN A 187 -29.10 12.80 -22.04
N GLY A 188 -27.99 12.28 -21.52
CA GLY A 188 -27.94 11.08 -20.67
C GLY A 188 -27.47 11.42 -19.26
N SER A 189 -28.42 11.70 -18.37
CA SER A 189 -28.23 11.99 -16.94
C SER A 189 -27.83 10.75 -16.13
N THR A 190 -26.78 10.84 -15.30
CA THR A 190 -26.60 10.06 -14.06
C THR A 190 -25.70 10.79 -13.04
N PRO A 191 -25.86 10.53 -11.74
CA PRO A 191 -25.75 11.55 -10.70
C PRO A 191 -24.38 11.73 -10.04
N SER A 192 -24.16 12.98 -9.62
CA SER A 192 -23.12 13.45 -8.72
C SER A 192 -23.15 12.71 -7.37
N SER A 193 -22.06 12.01 -7.06
CA SER A 193 -21.79 11.52 -5.71
C SER A 193 -20.91 12.54 -4.99
N ALA A 194 -21.46 13.13 -3.94
CA ALA A 194 -20.81 14.09 -3.07
C ALA A 194 -19.60 13.48 -2.36
N SER A 195 -18.42 14.11 -2.51
CA SER A 195 -17.25 13.82 -1.70
C SER A 195 -17.29 14.65 -0.42
N SER A 196 -17.72 14.03 0.67
CA SER A 196 -17.60 14.55 2.03
C SER A 196 -16.13 14.53 2.46
N SER A 197 -15.55 15.72 2.62
CA SER A 197 -14.25 15.93 3.27
C SER A 197 -14.42 15.79 4.79
N ALA A 198 -14.14 14.60 5.32
CA ALA A 198 -13.98 14.40 6.75
C ALA A 198 -12.51 14.62 7.14
N SER A 199 -12.22 15.79 7.69
CA SER A 199 -10.98 16.12 8.39
C SER A 199 -11.03 15.53 9.80
N SER A 200 -10.35 14.41 10.02
CA SER A 200 -10.13 13.83 11.36
C SER A 200 -8.73 14.20 11.84
N SER A 201 -8.66 15.25 12.65
CA SER A 201 -7.52 15.56 13.52
C SER A 201 -7.46 14.52 14.63
N ALA A 202 -6.54 13.55 14.51
CA ALA A 202 -6.24 12.59 15.55
C ALA A 202 -5.16 13.17 16.48
N SER A 203 -5.60 13.67 17.63
CA SER A 203 -4.79 13.88 18.82
C SER A 203 -4.68 12.55 19.57
N SER A 204 -3.47 12.08 19.84
CA SER A 204 -3.26 10.92 20.73
C SER A 204 -1.97 11.11 21.51
N ALA A 205 -2.07 11.82 22.63
CA ALA A 205 -1.09 11.75 23.70
C ALA A 205 -1.37 10.47 24.49
N SER A 206 -0.40 9.55 24.49
CA SER A 206 -0.45 8.27 25.19
C SER A 206 -0.22 8.48 26.69
N SER A 207 -1.28 8.41 27.48
CA SER A 207 -1.18 8.21 28.94
C SER A 207 -1.13 6.71 29.22
N ALA A 208 0.02 6.24 29.70
CA ALA A 208 0.21 4.89 30.20
C ALA A 208 -0.50 4.73 31.54
N THR A 209 -1.68 4.10 31.54
CA THR A 209 -2.35 3.66 32.76
C THR A 209 -2.15 2.16 32.89
N GLN A 210 -1.26 1.79 33.80
CA GLN A 210 -0.97 0.42 34.22
C GLN A 210 -2.21 -0.15 34.90
N SER A 211 -3.01 -0.93 34.16
CA SER A 211 -4.20 -1.60 34.69
C SER A 211 -3.77 -2.85 35.45
N LYS A 212 -3.75 -2.73 36.76
CA LYS A 212 -3.51 -3.80 37.73
C LYS A 212 -4.66 -4.81 37.61
N LYS A 213 -4.36 -6.00 37.07
CA LYS A 213 -5.31 -7.12 36.96
C LYS A 213 -5.80 -7.49 38.37
N PRO A 214 -7.10 -7.43 38.67
CA PRO A 214 -7.63 -7.95 39.92
C PRO A 214 -7.53 -9.48 39.88
N GLU A 215 -6.81 -10.02 40.85
CA GLU A 215 -6.79 -11.44 41.18
C GLU A 215 -8.21 -11.85 41.57
N MET A 216 -8.88 -12.56 40.66
CA MET A 216 -10.23 -13.05 40.89
C MET A 216 -10.11 -14.39 41.63
N GLU A 217 -10.14 -14.30 42.96
CA GLU A 217 -10.23 -15.43 43.87
C GLU A 217 -11.48 -16.25 43.52
N ALA A 218 -11.28 -17.51 43.11
CA ALA A 218 -12.36 -18.41 42.74
C ALA A 218 -13.21 -18.73 43.98
N PRO A 219 -14.55 -18.69 43.91
CA PRO A 219 -15.40 -19.10 45.01
C PRO A 219 -15.22 -20.60 45.27
N GLN A 220 -14.63 -20.94 46.41
CA GLN A 220 -14.66 -22.28 47.00
C GLN A 220 -16.10 -22.57 47.48
N GLY A 221 -17.00 -22.84 46.55
CA GLY A 221 -18.39 -23.19 46.83
C GLY A 221 -18.65 -24.65 46.49
N GLY A 222 -18.56 -25.53 47.50
CA GLY A 222 -18.79 -26.96 47.37
C GLY A 222 -20.21 -27.31 46.96
N TRP A 223 -20.33 -28.12 45.91
CA TRP A 223 -21.54 -28.84 45.54
C TRP A 223 -21.43 -30.29 45.99
N ASN A 224 -21.40 -30.50 47.30
CA ASN A 224 -21.54 -31.82 47.89
C ASN A 224 -22.30 -31.68 49.20
N THR A 225 -23.60 -32.02 49.16
CA THR A 225 -24.28 -32.93 50.09
C THR A 225 -25.78 -32.76 49.93
N THR A 226 -26.45 -33.83 49.51
CA THR A 226 -27.74 -34.39 49.97
C THR A 226 -28.38 -35.11 48.79
N ALA A 227 -28.93 -36.31 48.89
CA ALA A 227 -28.92 -37.39 49.88
C ALA A 227 -29.49 -38.60 49.13
#